data_AF-A0A3Q2WK70-F1
#
_entry.id   AF-A0A3Q2WK70-F1
#
_cell.length_a   1.000
_cell.length_b   1.000
_cell.length_c   1.000
_cell.angle_alpha   90.00
_cell.angle_beta   90.00
_cell.angle_gamma   90.00
#
_symmetry.space_group_name_H-M   'P 1'
#
loop_
_entity.id
_entity.type
_entity.pdbx_description
1 polymer ?
#
loop_
_entity_poly.entity_id
_entity_poly.type
_entity_poly.pdbx_seq_one_letter_code
_entity_poly.pdbx_strand_id
1 'polypeptide(L)'
;MAPFWQNAIHWLDEGRRGVVGVMNIDAALNILSKSGLKCEKTKFRKDHSVFVCKAYITEHLEEIQNFVAEGGGLLIGGHAWYWAQTHSGQNPLTEFSGMKVHNQCI
;
A
#
# COMPACT_ATOMS: atom_id res chain seq x y z
N MET A 1 1.81 -0.88 18.72
CA MET A 1 1.93 -0.82 17.25
C MET A 1 0.63 -0.50 16.52
N ALA A 2 -0.56 -0.89 17.03
CA ALA A 2 -1.85 -0.55 16.41
C ALA A 2 -2.07 0.96 16.12
N PRO A 3 -1.68 1.91 17.00
CA PRO A 3 -1.89 3.35 16.73
C PRO A 3 -1.14 3.85 15.48
N PHE A 4 0.05 3.30 15.21
CA PHE A 4 0.84 3.68 14.05
C PHE A 4 0.12 3.34 12.73
N TRP A 5 -0.41 2.12 12.63
CA TRP A 5 -1.13 1.66 11.43
C TRP A 5 -2.41 2.46 11.20
N GLN A 6 -3.13 2.78 12.27
CA GLN A 6 -4.34 3.58 12.20
C GLN A 6 -4.04 5.01 11.74
N ASN A 7 -3.02 5.64 12.31
CA ASN A 7 -2.59 6.98 11.91
C ASN A 7 -2.09 7.01 10.46
N ALA A 8 -1.33 6.00 10.04
CA ALA A 8 -0.85 5.90 8.66
C ALA A 8 -2.00 5.78 7.66
N ILE A 9 -3.01 4.93 7.92
CA ILE A 9 -4.15 4.82 7.02
C ILE A 9 -4.99 6.11 7.02
N HIS A 10 -5.18 6.78 8.16
CA HIS A 10 -5.88 8.07 8.19
C HIS A 10 -5.14 9.15 7.38
N TRP A 11 -3.82 9.16 7.44
CA TRP A 11 -3.00 10.05 6.62
C TRP A 11 -3.15 9.73 5.12
N LEU A 12 -3.10 8.44 4.74
CA LEU A 12 -3.25 7.99 3.35
C LEU A 12 -4.67 8.18 2.78
N ASP A 13 -5.70 8.08 3.61
CA ASP A 13 -7.09 8.33 3.20
C ASP A 13 -7.33 9.82 2.93
N GLU A 14 -6.57 10.72 3.58
CA GLU A 14 -6.72 12.19 3.49
C GLU A 14 -8.14 12.70 3.79
N GLY A 15 -8.90 11.95 4.61
CA GLY A 15 -10.27 12.30 4.95
C GLY A 15 -11.29 12.05 3.83
N ARG A 16 -10.91 11.35 2.75
CA ARG A 16 -11.85 10.89 1.71
C ARG A 16 -12.91 9.95 2.27
N ARG A 17 -12.61 9.25 3.36
CA ARG A 17 -13.46 8.25 4.02
C ARG A 17 -13.98 7.19 3.05
N GLY A 18 -13.15 6.83 2.08
CA GLY A 18 -13.49 5.81 1.09
C GLY A 18 -13.29 4.39 1.62
N VAL A 19 -13.34 3.42 0.72
CA VAL A 19 -13.09 2.02 1.07
C VAL A 19 -11.58 1.76 1.13
N VAL A 20 -11.10 1.16 2.22
CA VAL A 20 -9.74 0.68 2.39
C VAL A 20 -9.68 -0.79 1.95
N GLY A 21 -9.06 -1.06 0.81
CA GLY A 21 -8.90 -2.42 0.29
C GLY A 21 -7.68 -3.11 0.87
N VAL A 22 -7.83 -4.29 1.46
CA VAL A 22 -6.74 -5.07 2.07
C VAL A 22 -6.54 -6.39 1.33
N MET A 23 -5.38 -6.55 0.68
CA MET A 23 -5.05 -7.75 -0.08
C MET A 23 -4.51 -8.85 0.84
N ASN A 24 -5.37 -9.79 1.22
CA ASN A 24 -5.03 -11.08 1.84
C ASN A 24 -4.01 -10.99 3.01
N ILE A 25 -4.15 -9.97 3.86
CA ILE A 25 -3.38 -9.78 5.10
C ILE A 25 -4.37 -9.65 6.26
N ASP A 26 -4.80 -10.78 6.82
CA ASP A 26 -5.85 -10.80 7.86
C ASP A 26 -5.43 -10.04 9.13
N ALA A 27 -4.14 -10.07 9.49
CA ALA A 27 -3.60 -9.31 10.61
C ALA A 27 -3.74 -7.79 10.40
N ALA A 28 -3.47 -7.30 9.18
CA ALA A 28 -3.64 -5.89 8.85
C ALA A 28 -5.12 -5.52 8.88
N LEU A 29 -5.99 -6.34 8.26
CA LEU A 29 -7.43 -6.09 8.26
C LEU A 29 -8.00 -5.96 9.68
N ASN A 30 -7.58 -6.80 10.62
CA ASN A 30 -8.03 -6.73 12.02
C ASN A 30 -7.55 -5.47 12.76
N ILE A 31 -6.38 -4.94 12.42
CA ILE A 31 -5.87 -3.69 13.00
C ILE A 31 -6.61 -2.49 12.39
N LEU A 32 -6.80 -2.52 11.07
CA LEU A 32 -7.37 -1.41 10.31
C LEU A 32 -8.88 -1.30 10.47
N SER A 33 -9.61 -2.41 10.66
CA SER A 33 -11.04 -2.38 10.94
C SER A 33 -11.39 -1.59 12.22
N LYS A 34 -10.42 -1.43 13.13
CA LYS A 34 -10.55 -0.63 14.36
C LYS A 34 -10.27 0.87 14.15
N SER A 35 -9.92 1.30 12.94
CA SER A 35 -9.62 2.71 12.63
C SER A 35 -10.85 3.60 12.46
N GLY A 36 -12.04 3.00 12.31
CA GLY A 36 -13.28 3.70 11.97
C GLY A 36 -13.48 3.94 10.45
N LEU A 37 -12.54 3.49 9.62
CA LEU A 37 -12.66 3.49 8.16
C LEU A 37 -13.29 2.19 7.67
N LYS A 38 -13.91 2.24 6.48
CA LYS A 38 -14.52 1.06 5.87
C LYS A 38 -13.42 0.20 5.26
N CYS A 39 -13.02 -0.87 5.96
CA CYS A 39 -12.01 -1.80 5.47
C CYS A 39 -12.67 -3.06 4.87
N GLU A 40 -12.17 -3.53 3.74
CA GLU A 40 -12.62 -4.80 3.12
C GLU A 40 -11.43 -5.66 2.68
N LYS A 41 -11.60 -6.98 2.75
CA LYS A 41 -10.65 -7.93 2.16
C LYS A 41 -10.95 -8.06 0.68
N THR A 42 -10.01 -7.66 -0.18
CA THR A 42 -10.28 -7.55 -1.62
C THR A 42 -9.01 -7.57 -2.45
N LYS A 43 -9.16 -7.78 -3.76
CA LYS A 43 -8.11 -7.52 -4.75
C LYS A 43 -8.02 -6.01 -5.02
N PHE A 44 -7.01 -5.58 -5.77
CA PHE A 44 -6.90 -4.18 -6.19
C PHE A 44 -8.16 -3.72 -6.94
N ARG A 45 -8.67 -2.54 -6.60
CA ARG A 45 -9.73 -1.84 -7.33
C ARG A 45 -9.42 -0.34 -7.33
N LYS A 46 -9.75 0.32 -8.43
CA LYS A 46 -9.50 1.77 -8.61
C LYS A 46 -10.38 2.66 -7.73
N ASP A 47 -11.49 2.15 -7.21
CA ASP A 47 -12.42 2.88 -6.36
C ASP A 47 -12.07 2.84 -4.87
N HIS A 48 -10.93 2.24 -4.50
CA HIS A 48 -10.41 2.30 -3.13
C HIS A 48 -9.88 3.71 -2.82
N SER A 49 -9.98 4.11 -1.55
CA SER A 49 -9.27 5.31 -1.05
C SER A 49 -7.83 4.99 -0.70
N VAL A 50 -7.64 3.84 -0.05
CA VAL A 50 -6.35 3.30 0.33
C VAL A 50 -6.28 1.83 -0.04
N PHE A 51 -5.18 1.43 -0.66
CA PHE A 51 -4.89 0.04 -0.96
C PHE A 51 -3.75 -0.48 -0.09
N VAL A 52 -3.97 -1.63 0.55
CA VAL A 52 -3.02 -2.27 1.46
C VAL A 52 -2.60 -3.61 0.89
N CYS A 53 -1.31 -3.79 0.63
CA CYS A 53 -0.82 -5.00 -0.03
C CYS A 53 0.55 -5.44 0.46
N LYS A 54 0.96 -6.64 0.02
CA LYS A 54 2.30 -7.15 0.25
C LYS A 54 3.28 -6.65 -0.80
N ALA A 55 4.55 -6.60 -0.40
CA ALA A 55 5.65 -6.06 -1.19
C ALA A 55 5.98 -6.85 -2.48
N TYR A 56 5.41 -8.05 -2.67
CA TYR A 56 5.62 -8.92 -3.83
C TYR A 56 4.41 -8.97 -4.78
N ILE A 57 3.75 -7.83 -5.00
CA ILE A 57 2.71 -7.75 -6.03
C ILE A 57 3.34 -7.72 -7.41
N THR A 58 2.96 -8.68 -8.26
CA THR A 58 3.32 -8.72 -9.68
C THR A 58 2.12 -8.42 -10.59
N GLU A 59 0.90 -8.47 -10.04
CA GLU A 59 -0.35 -8.22 -10.77
C GLU A 59 -0.76 -6.74 -10.66
N HIS A 60 -1.30 -6.15 -11.74
CA HIS A 60 -1.88 -4.79 -11.73
C HIS A 60 -0.91 -3.66 -11.34
N LEU A 61 0.40 -3.83 -11.53
CA LEU A 61 1.42 -2.83 -11.12
C LEU A 61 1.18 -1.46 -11.76
N GLU A 62 0.92 -1.42 -13.07
CA GLU A 62 0.61 -0.18 -13.80
C GLU A 62 -0.67 0.49 -13.30
N GLU A 63 -1.70 -0.30 -12.97
CA GLU A 63 -2.95 0.25 -12.43
C GLU A 63 -2.76 0.81 -11.01
N ILE A 64 -1.93 0.17 -10.19
CA ILE A 64 -1.57 0.65 -8.86
C ILE A 64 -0.73 1.93 -8.98
N GLN A 65 0.19 2.02 -9.95
CA GLN A 65 0.95 3.24 -10.23
C GLN A 65 0.02 4.40 -10.59
N ASN A 66 -0.90 4.18 -11.53
CA ASN A 66 -1.87 5.19 -11.94
C ASN A 66 -2.78 5.60 -10.77
N PHE A 67 -3.23 4.64 -9.98
CA PHE A 67 -4.02 4.90 -8.78
C PHE A 67 -3.29 5.82 -7.79
N VAL A 68 -2.00 5.60 -7.53
CA VAL A 68 -1.20 6.49 -6.68
C VAL A 68 -0.99 7.86 -7.33
N ALA A 69 -0.74 7.90 -8.65
CA ALA A 69 -0.59 9.15 -9.40
C ALA A 69 -1.88 10.00 -9.39
N GLU A 70 -3.04 9.36 -9.35
CA GLU A 70 -4.37 9.99 -9.21
C GLU A 70 -4.71 10.38 -7.75
N GLY A 71 -3.77 10.19 -6.81
CA GLY A 71 -3.91 10.56 -5.40
C GLY A 71 -4.40 9.42 -4.50
N GLY A 72 -4.51 8.19 -5.00
CA GLY A 72 -4.83 7.00 -4.20
C GLY A 72 -3.77 6.70 -3.13
N GLY A 73 -4.19 6.38 -1.91
CA GLY A 73 -3.28 6.02 -0.83
C GLY A 73 -2.77 4.58 -0.98
N LEU A 74 -1.46 4.35 -0.85
CA LEU A 74 -0.87 3.00 -0.95
C LEU A 74 -0.05 2.66 0.31
N LEU A 75 -0.39 1.54 0.95
CA LEU A 75 0.37 0.98 2.06
C LEU A 75 0.91 -0.40 1.67
N ILE A 76 2.23 -0.53 1.62
CA ILE A 76 2.90 -1.78 1.29
C ILE A 76 3.51 -2.36 2.57
N GLY A 77 3.00 -3.51 3.01
CA GLY A 77 3.49 -4.24 4.18
C GLY A 77 4.15 -5.56 3.79
N GLY A 78 5.43 -5.72 4.08
CA GLY A 78 6.14 -6.98 3.81
C GLY A 78 7.60 -6.91 4.23
N HIS A 79 8.34 -8.00 4.02
CA HIS A 79 9.78 -8.12 4.25
C HIS A 79 10.61 -7.23 3.28
N ALA A 80 10.31 -5.94 3.15
CA ALA A 80 11.22 -4.98 2.53
C ALA A 80 12.62 -5.07 3.16
N TRP A 81 12.69 -5.45 4.45
CA TRP A 81 13.90 -5.83 5.18
C TRP A 81 14.68 -7.01 4.57
N TYR A 82 14.04 -8.10 4.13
CA TYR A 82 14.76 -9.27 3.57
C TYR A 82 15.35 -8.95 2.19
N TRP A 83 14.66 -8.13 1.40
CA TRP A 83 15.19 -7.64 0.13
C TRP A 83 16.35 -6.64 0.36
N ALA A 84 16.21 -5.69 1.28
CA ALA A 84 17.26 -4.75 1.65
C ALA A 84 18.50 -5.43 2.29
N GLN A 85 18.33 -6.55 3.00
CA GLN A 85 19.45 -7.34 3.52
C GLN A 85 20.17 -8.17 2.46
N THR A 86 19.46 -8.63 1.43
CA THR A 86 20.05 -9.43 0.33
C THR A 86 20.58 -8.57 -0.81
N HIS A 87 20.28 -7.27 -0.84
CA HIS A 87 20.69 -6.30 -1.87
C HIS A 87 21.32 -5.05 -1.24
N SER A 88 22.38 -5.24 -0.44
CA SER A 88 23.12 -4.13 0.20
C SER A 88 23.77 -3.23 -0.84
N GLY A 89 23.38 -1.95 -0.87
CA GLY A 89 23.90 -0.93 -1.81
C GLY A 89 22.96 -0.56 -2.95
N GLN A 90 21.81 -1.25 -3.07
CA GLN A 90 20.77 -0.94 -4.05
C GLN A 90 19.69 -0.06 -3.44
N ASN A 91 19.23 0.95 -4.20
CA ASN A 91 18.22 1.89 -3.72
C ASN A 91 16.83 1.22 -3.73
N PRO A 92 16.18 1.04 -2.56
CA PRO A 92 14.87 0.40 -2.48
C PRO A 92 13.79 1.15 -3.26
N LEU A 93 13.96 2.47 -3.49
CA LEU A 93 13.02 3.30 -4.24
C LEU A 93 13.04 3.02 -5.74
N THR A 94 14.14 2.50 -6.30
CA THR A 94 14.30 2.31 -7.75
C THR A 94 14.42 0.85 -8.16
N GLU A 95 14.91 -0.01 -7.27
CA GLU A 95 15.25 -1.41 -7.61
C GLU A 95 14.35 -2.45 -6.93
N PHE A 96 13.55 -2.04 -5.94
CA PHE A 96 12.50 -2.90 -5.40
C PHE A 96 11.31 -2.94 -6.35
N SER A 97 10.87 -4.13 -6.78
CA SER A 97 9.72 -4.27 -7.70
C SER A 97 8.44 -3.64 -7.15
N GLY A 98 8.25 -3.65 -5.83
CA GLY A 98 7.13 -2.98 -5.15
C GLY A 98 7.25 -1.45 -5.02
N MET A 99 8.37 -0.85 -5.43
CA MET A 99 8.58 0.61 -5.49
C MET A 99 8.97 1.10 -6.88
N LYS A 100 8.85 0.30 -7.94
CA LYS A 100 8.94 0.77 -9.35
C LYS A 100 7.78 1.70 -9.75
N VAL A 101 7.24 2.49 -8.83
CA VAL A 101 6.25 3.55 -9.06
C VAL A 101 7.02 4.88 -9.00
N HIS A 102 7.88 5.15 -9.97
CA HIS A 102 8.49 6.48 -10.08
C HIS A 102 8.82 6.86 -11.52
N ASN A 103 8.24 8.00 -11.93
CA ASN A 103 8.71 8.90 -12.98
C ASN A 103 8.55 8.49 -14.46
N GLN A 104 7.36 8.73 -15.01
CA GLN A 104 7.21 9.21 -16.39
C GLN A 104 6.20 10.38 -16.45
N CYS A 105 6.50 11.47 -15.74
CA CYS A 105 5.90 12.79 -15.98
C CYS A 105 6.97 13.86 -15.75
N ILE A 106 7.82 14.08 -16.76
CA ILE A 106 8.39 15.40 -17.09
C ILE A 106 8.38 15.52 -18.61
#